data_AF-A0A1C2AV08-F1
#
_entry.id   AF-A0A1C2AV08-F1
#
_cell.length_a   1.000
_cell.length_b   1.000
_cell.length_c   1.000
_cell.angle_alpha   90.00
_cell.angle_beta   90.00
_cell.angle_gamma   90.00
#
_symmetry.space_group_name_H-M   'P 1'
#
loop_
_entity.id
_entity.type
_entity.pdbx_description
1 polymer ?
#
loop_
_entity_poly.entity_id
_entity_poly.type
_entity_poly.pdbx_seq_one_letter_code
_entity_poly.pdbx_strand_id
1 'polypeptide(L)'
;MYLIVTRTFPPELGGMQNLMWGLARSLSKLNLIKVFADYQENHEEFDKSVSFSIERVGGIKLIRKYRKSYMINDYLEQNNKVQCI
;
A
#
# COMPACT_ATOMS: atom_id res chain seq x y z
N MET A 1 13.49 4.70 -1.60
CA MET A 1 12.31 3.82 -1.48
C MET A 1 11.05 4.66 -1.63
N TYR A 2 10.07 4.21 -2.40
CA TYR A 2 8.79 4.92 -2.56
C TYR A 2 7.72 4.33 -1.65
N LEU A 3 6.91 5.22 -1.08
CA LEU A 3 5.80 4.87 -0.21
C LEU A 3 4.49 5.22 -0.92
N ILE A 4 3.62 4.23 -1.12
CA ILE A 4 2.30 4.44 -1.73
C ILE A 4 1.23 4.25 -0.67
N VAL A 5 0.44 5.29 -0.41
CA VAL A 5 -0.69 5.24 0.51
C VAL A 5 -1.97 5.33 -0.31
N THR A 6 -2.76 4.27 -0.32
CA THR A 6 -4.01 4.21 -1.10
C THR A 6 -5.12 3.57 -0.32
N ARG A 7 -6.37 3.98 -0.55
CA ARG A 7 -7.52 3.25 0.01
C ARG A 7 -7.78 1.96 -0.78
N THR A 8 -7.75 2.05 -2.10
CA THR A 8 -8.11 0.97 -3.01
C THR A 8 -6.86 0.43 -3.70
N PHE A 9 -6.76 -0.89 -3.75
CA PHE A 9 -5.69 -1.63 -4.40
C PHE A 9 -6.26 -2.99 -4.82
N PRO A 10 -5.69 -3.70 -5.82
CA PRO A 10 -6.11 -5.07 -6.10
C PRO A 10 -6.07 -5.94 -4.82
N PRO A 11 -6.87 -7.01 -4.69
CA PRO A 11 -7.49 -7.77 -5.77
C PRO A 11 -8.87 -7.26 -6.24
N GLU A 12 -9.41 -6.18 -5.69
CA GLU A 12 -10.67 -5.61 -6.20
C GLU A 12 -10.53 -5.18 -7.66
N LEU A 13 -11.57 -5.43 -8.44
CA LEU A 13 -11.64 -4.98 -9.81
C LEU A 13 -12.27 -3.58 -9.86
N GLY A 14 -11.54 -2.64 -10.45
CA GLY A 14 -12.03 -1.28 -10.64
C GLY A 14 -10.99 -0.36 -11.25
N GLY A 15 -11.43 0.79 -11.75
CA GLY A 15 -10.55 1.75 -12.43
C GLY A 15 -9.45 2.30 -11.52
N MET A 16 -9.80 2.64 -10.27
CA MET A 16 -8.82 3.14 -9.29
C MET A 16 -7.81 2.05 -8.90
N GLN A 17 -8.26 0.80 -8.73
CA GLN A 17 -7.41 -0.33 -8.39
C GLN A 17 -6.42 -0.62 -9.52
N ASN A 18 -6.88 -0.60 -10.77
CA ASN A 18 -6.02 -0.75 -11.95
C ASN A 18 -5.00 0.37 -12.08
N LEU A 19 -5.40 1.62 -11.81
CA LEU A 19 -4.48 2.77 -11.82
C LEU A 19 -3.40 2.62 -10.75
N MET A 20 -3.79 2.39 -9.49
CA MET A 20 -2.84 2.26 -8.39
C MET A 20 -1.92 1.06 -8.57
N TRP A 21 -2.43 -0.04 -9.13
CA TRP A 21 -1.63 -1.20 -9.51
C TRP A 21 -0.60 -0.88 -10.59
N GLY A 22 -1.03 -0.24 -11.67
CA GLY A 22 -0.14 0.17 -12.76
C GLY A 22 0.97 1.11 -12.29
N LEU A 23 0.61 2.07 -11.41
CA LEU A 23 1.55 2.98 -10.77
C LEU A 23 2.55 2.20 -9.90
N ALA A 24 2.08 1.36 -8.98
CA ALA A 24 2.94 0.58 -8.10
C ALA A 24 3.89 -0.33 -8.90
N ARG A 25 3.38 -1.05 -9.90
CA ARG A 25 4.18 -1.93 -10.77
C ARG A 25 5.20 -1.17 -11.63
N SER A 26 4.92 0.07 -11.98
CA SER A 26 5.87 0.90 -12.73
C SER A 26 6.97 1.44 -11.81
N LEU A 27 6.60 1.90 -10.61
CA LEU A 27 7.55 2.39 -9.61
C LEU A 27 8.43 1.27 -9.04
N SER A 28 7.92 0.04 -8.91
CA SER A 28 8.69 -1.10 -8.43
C SER A 28 9.86 -1.49 -9.34
N LYS A 29 9.84 -1.06 -10.61
CA LYS A 29 10.97 -1.24 -11.54
C LYS A 29 12.10 -0.25 -11.30
N LEU A 30 11.82 0.88 -10.65
CA LEU A 30 12.78 1.97 -10.44
C LEU A 30 13.40 1.93 -9.05
N ASN A 31 12.63 1.58 -8.02
CA ASN A 31 13.10 1.55 -6.64
C ASN A 31 12.27 0.57 -5.80
N LEU A 32 12.76 0.25 -4.60
CA LEU A 32 11.98 -0.48 -3.60
C LEU A 32 10.72 0.31 -3.26
N ILE A 33 9.58 -0.38 -3.18
CA ILE A 33 8.30 0.23 -2.83
C ILE A 33 7.63 -0.51 -1.67
N LYS A 34 6.89 0.26 -0.87
CA LYS A 34 5.96 -0.26 0.13
C LYS A 34 4.59 0.39 -0.07
N VAL A 35 3.54 -0.43 -0.08
CA VAL A 35 2.16 0.03 -0.29
C VAL A 35 1.36 -0.15 0.99
N PHE A 36 0.70 0.91 1.46
CA PHE A 36 -0.29 0.84 2.54
C PHE A 36 -1.69 0.95 1.95
N ALA A 37 -2.43 -0.16 1.96
CA ALA A 37 -3.78 -0.29 1.44
C ALA A 37 -4.80 -0.63 2.54
N ASP A 38 -6.09 -0.42 2.28
CA ASP A 38 -7.11 -0.95 3.18
C ASP A 38 -7.25 -2.46 2.96
N TYR A 39 -7.67 -3.17 4.02
CA TYR A 39 -7.96 -4.60 3.94
C TYR A 39 -9.08 -4.88 2.94
N GLN A 40 -8.93 -5.98 2.23
CA GLN A 40 -9.93 -6.53 1.32
C GLN A 40 -9.88 -8.06 1.38
N GLU A 41 -11.02 -8.72 1.22
CA GLU A 41 -11.05 -10.18 1.12
C GLU A 41 -10.15 -10.70 -0.01
N ASN A 42 -9.51 -11.85 0.25
CA ASN A 42 -8.59 -12.53 -0.67
C ASN A 42 -7.34 -11.73 -1.05
N HIS A 43 -7.02 -10.65 -0.33
CA HIS A 43 -5.81 -9.86 -0.61
C HIS A 43 -4.52 -10.68 -0.48
N GLU A 44 -4.48 -11.71 0.38
CA GLU A 44 -3.24 -12.41 0.71
C GLU A 44 -2.63 -13.15 -0.49
N GLU A 45 -3.46 -13.79 -1.31
CA GLU A 45 -3.01 -14.51 -2.50
C GLU A 45 -2.38 -13.53 -3.50
N PHE A 46 -3.04 -12.39 -3.69
CA PHE A 46 -2.52 -11.31 -4.52
C PHE A 46 -1.22 -10.73 -3.93
N ASP A 47 -1.21 -10.39 -2.65
CA ASP A 47 -0.08 -9.73 -1.99
C ASP A 47 1.18 -10.63 -1.97
N LYS A 48 1.02 -11.95 -1.89
CA LYS A 48 2.11 -12.92 -1.99
C LYS A 48 2.65 -13.08 -3.41
N SER A 49 1.85 -12.76 -4.43
CA SER A 49 2.24 -12.88 -5.84
C SER A 49 3.14 -11.75 -6.34
N VAL A 50 3.24 -10.65 -5.59
CA VAL A 50 3.96 -9.44 -6.02
C VAL A 50 5.35 -9.32 -5.39
N SER A 51 6.25 -8.61 -6.06
CA SER A 51 7.65 -8.47 -5.65
C SER A 51 7.91 -7.36 -4.62
N PHE A 52 6.87 -6.73 -4.09
CA PHE A 52 6.98 -5.59 -3.18
C PHE A 52 6.04 -5.70 -1.99
N SER A 53 6.37 -5.02 -0.89
CA SER A 53 5.63 -5.14 0.37
C SER A 53 4.30 -4.37 0.30
N ILE A 54 3.22 -5.05 0.63
CA ILE A 54 1.89 -4.46 0.79
C ILE A 54 1.44 -4.68 2.23
N GLU A 55 1.07 -3.62 2.93
CA GLU A 55 0.45 -3.65 4.23
C GLU A 55 -1.03 -3.28 4.15
N ARG A 56 -1.86 -4.14 4.73
CA ARG A 56 -3.32 -4.03 4.70
C ARG A 56 -3.83 -3.63 6.07
N VAL A 57 -4.56 -2.51 6.14
CA VAL A 57 -5.16 -2.04 7.39
C VAL A 57 -6.64 -2.40 7.40
N GLY A 58 -7.04 -3.28 8.31
CA GLY A 58 -8.43 -3.69 8.52
C GLY A 58 -9.17 -2.88 9.59
N GLY A 59 -10.40 -3.32 9.89
CA GLY A 59 -11.23 -2.78 10.96
C GLY A 59 -12.23 -1.71 10.53
N ILE A 60 -12.91 -1.13 11.52
CA ILE A 60 -13.99 -0.14 11.35
C ILE A 60 -13.46 1.09 10.64
N LYS A 61 -14.21 1.60 9.65
CA LYS A 61 -13.81 2.69 8.74
C LYS A 61 -13.18 3.91 9.44
N LEU A 62 -13.76 4.35 10.55
CA LEU A 62 -13.26 5.52 11.28
C LEU A 62 -11.92 5.23 11.98
N ILE A 63 -11.84 4.13 12.73
CA ILE A 63 -10.64 3.70 13.46
C ILE A 63 -9.51 3.38 12.47
N ARG A 64 -9.84 2.77 11.34
CA ARG A 64 -8.91 2.40 10.28
C ARG A 64 -8.11 3.60 9.76
N LYS A 65 -8.76 4.77 9.60
CA LYS A 65 -8.08 6.00 9.17
C LYS A 65 -6.96 6.38 10.13
N TYR A 66 -7.26 6.44 11.43
CA TYR A 66 -6.28 6.81 12.45
C TYR A 66 -5.18 5.76 12.59
N ARG A 67 -5.54 4.48 12.61
CA ARG A 67 -4.56 3.38 12.69
C ARG A 67 -3.59 3.39 11.51
N LYS A 68 -4.11 3.59 10.30
CA LYS A 68 -3.28 3.63 9.09
C LYS A 68 -2.31 4.80 9.12
N SER A 69 -2.77 5.99 9.48
CA SER A 69 -1.89 7.17 9.66
C SER A 69 -0.81 6.92 10.71
N TYR A 70 -1.19 6.31 11.84
CA TYR A 70 -0.23 5.97 12.90
C TYR A 70 0.85 4.98 12.40
N MET A 71 0.45 3.91 11.73
CA MET A 71 1.40 2.93 11.17
C MET A 71 2.32 3.54 10.11
N ILE A 72 1.81 4.45 9.29
CA ILE A 72 2.62 5.16 8.30
C ILE A 72 3.65 6.07 8.98
N ASN A 73 3.25 6.80 10.02
CA ASN A 73 4.17 7.67 10.75
C ASN A 73 5.26 6.85 11.45
N ASP A 74 4.88 5.78 12.15
CA ASP A 74 5.84 4.85 12.77
C ASP A 74 6.82 4.26 11.74
N TYR A 75 6.30 3.90 10.55
CA TYR A 75 7.13 3.44 9.45
C TYR A 75 8.13 4.51 8.96
N LEU A 76 7.67 5.76 8.82
CA LEU A 76 8.52 6.88 8.39
C LEU A 76 9.59 7.23 9.43
N GLU A 77 9.26 7.17 10.71
CA GLU A 77 10.21 7.41 11.82
C GLU A 77 11.32 6.36 11.85
N GLN A 78 11.00 5.10 11.54
CA GLN A 78 11.97 4.00 11.48
C GLN A 78 12.77 3.96 10.17
N ASN A 79 12.26 4.58 9.09
CA ASN A 79 12.83 4.45 7.74
C ASN A 79 13.16 5.81 7.10
N ASN A 80 14.37 6.32 7.37
CA ASN A 80 14.83 7.63 6.88
C ASN A 80 15.17 7.70 5.37
N LYS A 81 15.00 6.60 4.61
CA LYS A 81 15.35 6.48 3.18
C LYS A 81 14.14 6.56 2.23
N VAL A 82 13.02 7.05 2.72
CA VAL A 82 11.82 7.30 1.91
C VAL A 82 12.06 8.53 1.03
N GLN A 83 11.78 8.39 -0.26
CA GLN A 83 11.91 9.44 -1.25
C GLN A 83 10.53 9.81 -1.79
N CYS A 84 10.31 11.09 -2.04
CA CYS A 84 9.13 11.61 -2.71
C CYS A 84 9.43 11.80 -4.21
N ILE A 85 8.42 11.62 -5.06
CA ILE A 85 8.44 12.00 -6.49
C ILE A 85 7.52 13.19 -6.64
#